data_AF-A0A1J0A9Z3-F1
#
_entry.id   AF-A0A1J0A9Z3-F1
#
_cell.length_a   1.000
_cell.length_b   1.000
_cell.length_c   1.000
_cell.angle_alpha   90.00
_cell.angle_beta   90.00
_cell.angle_gamma   90.00
#
_symmetry.space_group_name_H-M   'P 1'
#
loop_
_entity.id
_entity.type
_entity.pdbx_description
1 polymer ?
#
loop_
_entity_poly.entity_id
_entity_poly.type
_entity_poly.pdbx_seq_one_letter_code
_entity_poly.pdbx_strand_id
1 'polypeptide(L)'
;MLFDSAPQQACYTKILPWMQELFADKVEIRDDLPIFIIPRGSAYAAVEVLPWTQDDAIVCAWSYVVKGAELKPELLQYLLRQNTEIPFGAFGLDEDGDIRLEHAIVGSTCDPKELETSAKSIMEMADHYDDEIYRLAGGQRAADRLGVQS
;
A
#
# COMPACT_ATOMS: atom_id res chain seq x y z
N MET A 1 -7.38 -0.84 21.53
CA MET A 1 -8.42 -0.04 20.83
C MET A 1 -8.10 -0.12 19.35
N LEU A 2 -9.09 -0.03 18.45
CA LEU A 2 -8.87 -0.13 17.00
C LEU A 2 -8.13 1.09 16.42
N PHE A 3 -8.24 2.24 17.10
CA PHE A 3 -7.62 3.50 16.73
C PHE A 3 -6.77 4.04 17.89
N ASP A 4 -5.68 4.70 17.55
CA ASP A 4 -4.73 5.36 18.45
C ASP A 4 -5.09 6.83 18.71
N SER A 5 -5.90 7.45 17.84
CA SER A 5 -6.33 8.84 18.00
C SER A 5 -7.74 9.13 17.45
N ALA A 6 -8.37 10.19 17.95
CA ALA A 6 -9.66 10.64 17.45
C ALA A 6 -9.62 11.11 15.97
N PRO A 7 -8.58 11.84 15.50
CA PRO A 7 -8.43 12.16 14.07
C PRO A 7 -8.35 10.91 13.18
N GLN A 8 -7.64 9.87 13.62
CA GLN A 8 -7.54 8.61 12.87
C GLN A 8 -8.90 7.94 12.73
N GLN A 9 -9.66 7.82 13.82
CA GLN A 9 -11.01 7.27 13.78
C GLN A 9 -11.95 8.09 12.87
N ALA A 10 -11.88 9.43 12.96
CA ALA A 10 -12.69 10.32 12.13
C ALA A 10 -12.34 10.17 10.64
N CYS A 11 -11.05 10.09 10.30
CA CYS A 11 -10.58 9.87 8.95
C CYS A 11 -11.01 8.50 8.40
N TYR A 12 -10.85 7.43 9.19
CA TYR A 12 -11.32 6.10 8.82
C TYR A 12 -12.83 6.07 8.54
N THR A 13 -13.62 6.69 9.42
CA THR A 13 -15.08 6.78 9.26
C THR A 13 -15.47 7.59 8.01
N LYS A 14 -14.71 8.65 7.70
CA LYS A 14 -14.90 9.49 6.50
C LYS A 14 -14.67 8.68 5.21
N ILE A 15 -13.61 7.86 5.14
CA ILE A 15 -13.24 7.16 3.90
C ILE A 15 -13.93 5.80 3.73
N LEU A 16 -14.44 5.19 4.80
CA LEU A 16 -15.16 3.90 4.77
C LEU A 16 -16.23 3.83 3.66
N PRO A 17 -17.19 4.77 3.55
CA PRO A 17 -18.20 4.71 2.48
C PRO A 17 -17.57 4.82 1.08
N TRP A 18 -16.48 5.57 0.91
CA TRP A 18 -15.78 5.67 -0.36
C TRP A 18 -15.12 4.35 -0.74
N MET A 19 -14.48 3.68 0.22
CA MET A 19 -13.89 2.36 0.00
C MET A 19 -14.95 1.35 -0.47
N GLN A 20 -16.13 1.37 0.15
CA GLN A 20 -17.25 0.52 -0.23
C GLN A 20 -17.84 0.89 -1.59
N GLU A 21 -17.94 2.18 -1.93
CA GLU A 21 -18.49 2.62 -3.23
C GLU A 21 -17.52 2.35 -4.39
N LEU A 22 -16.24 2.69 -4.20
CA LEU A 22 -15.20 2.62 -5.25
C LEU A 22 -14.76 1.18 -5.54
N PHE A 23 -14.72 0.32 -4.52
CA PHE A 23 -14.20 -1.05 -4.62
C PHE A 23 -15.25 -2.13 -4.35
N ALA A 24 -16.48 -1.75 -4.02
CA ALA A 24 -17.66 -2.63 -3.92
C ALA A 24 -17.40 -3.90 -3.09
N ASP A 25 -17.81 -5.06 -3.60
CA ASP A 25 -17.67 -6.37 -2.97
C ASP A 25 -16.23 -6.89 -2.90
N LYS A 26 -15.25 -6.14 -3.46
CA LYS A 26 -13.84 -6.55 -3.46
C LYS A 26 -13.08 -6.02 -2.25
N VAL A 27 -13.58 -5.02 -1.54
CA VAL A 27 -12.86 -4.49 -0.36
C VAL A 27 -13.09 -5.37 0.85
N GLU A 28 -12.01 -5.94 1.38
CA GLU A 28 -12.01 -6.63 2.66
C GLU A 28 -11.68 -5.63 3.77
N ILE A 29 -12.57 -5.51 4.75
CA ILE A 29 -12.40 -4.62 5.89
C ILE A 29 -11.86 -5.45 7.05
N ARG A 30 -10.78 -4.99 7.69
CA ARG A 30 -10.22 -5.62 8.87
C ARG A 30 -10.92 -5.11 10.13
N ASP A 31 -11.31 -6.04 11.01
CA ASP A 31 -11.94 -5.71 12.30
C ASP A 31 -10.91 -5.36 13.40
N ASP A 32 -9.65 -5.75 13.18
CA ASP A 32 -8.56 -5.64 14.14
C ASP A 32 -7.62 -4.45 13.90
N LEU A 33 -7.64 -3.88 12.68
CA LEU A 33 -6.78 -2.78 12.25
C LEU A 33 -7.54 -1.77 11.39
N PRO A 34 -7.15 -0.48 11.38
CA PRO A 34 -7.79 0.57 10.58
C PRO A 34 -7.36 0.50 9.11
N ILE A 35 -7.56 -0.67 8.49
CA ILE A 35 -7.05 -1.02 7.16
C ILE A 35 -8.12 -1.70 6.30
N PHE A 36 -8.06 -1.42 5.00
CA PHE A 36 -8.87 -1.98 3.94
C PHE A 36 -7.96 -2.72 2.97
N ILE A 37 -8.33 -3.93 2.54
CA ILE A 37 -7.57 -4.71 1.56
C ILE A 37 -8.36 -4.80 0.26
N ILE A 38 -7.71 -4.49 -0.86
CA ILE A 38 -8.28 -4.51 -2.21
C ILE A 38 -7.46 -5.52 -3.04
N PRO A 39 -7.94 -6.75 -3.24
CA PRO A 39 -7.27 -7.75 -4.06
C PRO A 39 -7.45 -7.45 -5.56
N ARG A 40 -6.41 -7.70 -6.37
CA ARG A 40 -6.48 -7.66 -7.85
C ARG A 40 -5.49 -8.62 -8.47
N GLY A 41 -6.01 -9.68 -9.08
CA GLY A 41 -5.17 -10.71 -9.68
C GLY A 41 -4.27 -11.31 -8.62
N SER A 42 -2.97 -11.21 -8.82
CA SER A 42 -1.96 -11.68 -7.88
C SER A 42 -1.47 -10.61 -6.90
N ALA A 43 -1.70 -9.33 -7.19
CA ALA A 43 -1.36 -8.24 -6.28
C ALA A 43 -2.56 -7.85 -5.37
N TYR A 44 -2.28 -6.99 -4.41
CA TYR A 44 -3.31 -6.30 -3.63
C TYR A 44 -2.86 -4.88 -3.32
N ALA A 45 -3.80 -3.98 -3.03
CA ALA A 45 -3.51 -2.73 -2.34
C ALA A 45 -4.14 -2.76 -0.95
N ALA A 46 -3.41 -2.31 0.04
CA ALA A 46 -3.94 -1.94 1.34
C ALA A 46 -4.17 -0.43 1.39
N VAL A 47 -5.25 0.00 2.02
CA VAL A 47 -5.46 1.39 2.42
C VAL A 47 -5.55 1.41 3.93
N GLU A 48 -4.59 2.04 4.58
CA GLU A 48 -4.46 2.12 6.03
C GLU A 48 -4.60 3.56 6.50
N VAL A 49 -5.31 3.77 7.61
CA VAL A 49 -5.41 5.08 8.24
C VAL A 49 -4.47 5.14 9.43
N LEU A 50 -3.40 5.92 9.32
CA LEU A 50 -2.34 6.05 10.31
C LEU A 50 -2.57 7.29 11.20
N PRO A 51 -2.24 7.21 12.51
CA PRO A 51 -2.21 8.41 13.34
C PRO A 51 -1.05 9.32 12.90
N TRP A 52 -1.25 10.65 12.90
CA TRP A 52 -0.20 11.57 12.46
C TRP A 52 -0.01 12.79 13.36
N THR A 53 -0.99 13.68 13.43
CA THR A 53 -0.93 14.85 14.31
C THR A 53 -2.08 14.84 15.30
N GLN A 54 -2.14 15.85 16.18
CA GLN A 54 -3.28 16.01 17.09
C GLN A 54 -4.58 16.33 16.35
N ASP A 55 -4.48 16.87 15.14
CA ASP A 55 -5.60 17.40 14.37
C ASP A 55 -5.86 16.63 13.06
N ASP A 56 -4.99 15.68 12.69
CA ASP A 56 -5.07 14.98 11.41
C ASP A 56 -4.51 13.55 11.45
N ALA A 57 -4.81 12.81 10.40
CA ALA A 57 -4.38 11.44 10.12
C ALA A 57 -3.76 11.35 8.71
N ILE A 58 -3.16 10.21 8.40
CA ILE A 58 -2.68 9.90 7.05
C ILE A 58 -3.49 8.73 6.50
N VAL A 59 -3.93 8.84 5.26
CA VAL A 59 -4.44 7.71 4.46
C VAL A 59 -3.27 7.19 3.63
N CYS A 60 -2.77 6.01 3.96
CA CYS A 60 -1.65 5.38 3.28
C CYS A 60 -2.14 4.24 2.40
N ALA A 61 -2.00 4.37 1.09
CA ALA A 61 -2.18 3.26 0.16
C ALA A 61 -0.84 2.55 -0.02
N TRP A 62 -0.77 1.24 0.19
CA TRP A 62 0.47 0.49 0.08
C TRP A 62 0.28 -0.93 -0.44
N SER A 63 1.33 -1.53 -0.99
CA SER A 63 1.37 -2.92 -1.42
C SER A 63 2.74 -3.54 -1.18
N TYR A 64 2.79 -4.82 -0.86
CA TYR A 64 4.04 -5.56 -0.92
C TYR A 64 4.40 -5.86 -2.38
N VAL A 65 5.68 -5.71 -2.69
CA VAL A 65 6.21 -6.00 -4.03
C VAL A 65 6.96 -7.33 -4.01
N VAL A 66 8.00 -7.42 -3.19
CA VAL A 66 8.77 -8.66 -2.97
C VAL A 66 9.06 -8.84 -1.50
N LYS A 67 8.85 -10.07 -1.02
CA LYS A 67 9.15 -10.49 0.35
C LYS A 67 10.37 -11.39 0.40
N GLY A 68 11.16 -11.32 1.47
CA GLY A 68 12.38 -12.14 1.64
C GLY A 68 13.44 -11.88 0.57
N ALA A 69 13.51 -10.65 0.07
CA ALA A 69 14.50 -10.20 -0.90
C ALA A 69 15.91 -10.24 -0.30
N GLU A 70 16.91 -10.64 -1.09
CA GLU A 70 18.31 -10.45 -0.71
C GLU A 70 18.71 -8.98 -0.92
N LEU A 71 18.81 -8.22 0.18
CA LEU A 71 19.03 -6.76 0.16
C LEU A 71 20.48 -6.35 -0.19
N LYS A 72 20.87 -6.63 -1.45
CA LYS A 72 22.18 -6.24 -1.99
C LYS A 72 22.26 -4.73 -2.27
N PRO A 73 23.46 -4.11 -2.21
CA PRO A 73 23.64 -2.68 -2.51
C PRO A 73 23.07 -2.24 -3.87
N GLU A 74 23.12 -3.11 -4.88
CA GLU A 74 22.58 -2.85 -6.22
C GLU A 74 21.06 -2.73 -6.21
N LEU A 75 20.37 -3.58 -5.45
CA LEU A 75 18.92 -3.51 -5.28
C LEU A 75 18.52 -2.22 -4.54
N LEU A 76 19.21 -1.89 -3.45
CA LEU A 76 18.91 -0.68 -2.68
C LEU A 76 19.12 0.58 -3.52
N GLN A 77 20.20 0.65 -4.31
CA GLN A 77 20.43 1.74 -5.25
C GLN A 77 19.36 1.78 -6.35
N TYR A 78 18.93 0.63 -6.86
CA TYR A 78 17.86 0.54 -7.83
C TYR A 78 16.55 1.13 -7.27
N LEU A 79 16.11 0.70 -6.09
CA LEU A 79 14.87 1.19 -5.45
C LEU A 79 14.92 2.71 -5.22
N LEU A 80 16.04 3.23 -4.70
CA LEU A 80 16.21 4.67 -4.48
C LEU A 80 16.19 5.49 -5.77
N ARG A 81 16.71 4.94 -6.88
CA ARG A 81 16.64 5.60 -8.19
C ARG A 81 15.24 5.53 -8.77
N GLN A 82 14.53 4.41 -8.64
CA GLN A 82 13.15 4.33 -9.10
C GLN A 82 12.25 5.35 -8.39
N ASN A 83 12.51 5.63 -7.10
CA ASN A 83 11.79 6.67 -6.36
C ASN A 83 11.90 8.08 -6.96
N THR A 84 12.87 8.36 -7.85
CA THR A 84 12.95 9.65 -8.56
C THR A 84 12.19 9.67 -9.88
N GLU A 85 11.84 8.50 -10.41
CA GLU A 85 11.20 8.33 -11.72
C GLU A 85 9.71 8.02 -11.63
N ILE A 86 9.29 7.36 -10.54
CA ILE A 86 7.89 6.97 -10.39
C ILE A 86 6.99 8.16 -10.05
N PRO A 87 5.79 8.26 -10.67
CA PRO A 87 4.89 9.39 -10.47
C PRO A 87 4.08 9.30 -9.17
N PHE A 88 3.94 8.11 -8.58
CA PHE A 88 3.09 7.86 -7.42
C PHE A 88 3.78 6.92 -6.43
N GLY A 89 3.93 7.41 -5.20
CA GLY A 89 4.48 6.63 -4.09
C GLY A 89 5.99 6.48 -4.10
N ALA A 90 6.49 5.68 -3.17
CA ALA A 90 7.90 5.40 -2.97
C ALA A 90 8.10 3.96 -2.47
N PHE A 91 9.19 3.35 -2.88
CA PHE A 91 9.65 2.09 -2.33
C PHE A 91 10.22 2.30 -0.92
N GLY A 92 9.87 1.36 -0.04
CA GLY A 92 10.36 1.25 1.33
C GLY A 92 10.64 -0.20 1.70
N LEU A 93 11.25 -0.39 2.87
CA LEU A 93 11.47 -1.68 3.51
C LEU A 93 10.73 -1.69 4.84
N ASP A 94 10.01 -2.76 5.13
CA ASP A 94 9.48 -2.97 6.48
C ASP A 94 10.54 -3.57 7.44
N GLU A 95 10.13 -3.85 8.68
CA GLU A 95 11.02 -4.37 9.72
C GLU A 95 11.63 -5.74 9.38
N ASP A 96 10.95 -6.53 8.55
CA ASP A 96 11.42 -7.85 8.08
C ASP A 96 12.28 -7.74 6.81
N GLY A 97 12.45 -6.53 6.26
CA GLY A 97 13.15 -6.28 5.01
C GLY A 97 12.32 -6.60 3.77
N ASP A 98 11.00 -6.74 3.90
CA ASP A 98 10.10 -6.90 2.76
C ASP A 98 9.91 -5.55 2.06
N ILE A 99 9.96 -5.57 0.73
CA ILE A 99 9.85 -4.38 -0.10
C ILE A 99 8.38 -4.01 -0.25
N ARG A 100 8.05 -2.78 0.14
CA ARG A 100 6.73 -2.17 -0.05
C ARG A 100 6.82 -0.99 -1.02
N LEU A 101 5.71 -0.74 -1.72
CA LEU A 101 5.46 0.52 -2.41
C LEU A 101 4.29 1.20 -1.71
N GLU A 102 4.44 2.48 -1.35
CA GLU A 102 3.44 3.21 -0.58
C GLU A 102 3.26 4.66 -1.04
N HIS A 103 2.04 5.19 -0.88
CA HIS A 103 1.70 6.57 -1.16
C HIS A 103 0.77 7.12 -0.06
N ALA A 104 1.15 8.26 0.52
CA ALA A 104 0.46 8.88 1.64
C ALA A 104 -0.35 10.10 1.19
N ILE A 105 -1.58 10.21 1.70
CA ILE A 105 -2.49 11.34 1.50
C ILE A 105 -2.82 11.92 2.88
N VAL A 106 -2.82 13.24 2.99
CA VAL A 106 -3.29 13.94 4.20
C VAL A 106 -4.79 13.67 4.40
N GLY A 107 -5.18 13.13 5.56
CA GLY A 107 -6.54 12.65 5.81
C GLY A 107 -7.60 13.74 5.75
N SER A 108 -7.27 14.94 6.23
CA SER A 108 -8.17 16.10 6.20
C SER A 108 -8.53 16.53 4.77
N THR A 109 -7.55 16.51 3.85
CA THR A 109 -7.73 16.93 2.45
C THR A 109 -8.08 15.79 1.50
N CYS A 110 -7.90 14.53 1.91
CA CYS A 110 -8.20 13.36 1.11
C CYS A 110 -9.65 13.41 0.58
N ASP A 111 -9.79 13.22 -0.72
CA ASP A 111 -11.06 13.07 -1.42
C ASP A 111 -11.19 11.68 -2.10
N PRO A 112 -12.41 11.29 -2.56
CA PRO A 112 -12.62 9.98 -3.17
C PRO A 112 -11.74 9.72 -4.40
N LYS A 113 -11.44 10.75 -5.20
CA LYS A 113 -10.67 10.62 -6.43
C LYS A 113 -9.18 10.44 -6.13
N GLU A 114 -8.63 11.19 -5.18
CA GLU A 114 -7.27 11.00 -4.70
C GLU A 114 -7.08 9.59 -4.12
N LEU A 115 -8.03 9.14 -3.30
CA LEU A 115 -8.04 7.80 -2.72
C LEU A 115 -8.07 6.71 -3.78
N GLU A 116 -9.03 6.79 -4.73
CA GLU A 116 -9.16 5.82 -5.82
C GLU A 116 -7.90 5.76 -6.68
N THR A 117 -7.37 6.92 -7.06
CA THR A 117 -6.18 7.05 -7.90
C THR A 117 -4.98 6.43 -7.18
N SER A 118 -4.76 6.79 -5.92
CA SER A 118 -3.66 6.28 -5.12
C SER A 118 -3.70 4.77 -4.97
N ALA A 119 -4.83 4.20 -4.57
CA ALA A 119 -4.96 2.75 -4.39
C ALA A 119 -4.78 1.98 -5.70
N LYS A 120 -5.33 2.47 -6.82
CA LYS A 120 -5.16 1.84 -8.13
C LYS A 120 -3.72 1.95 -8.64
N SER A 121 -3.09 3.11 -8.51
CA SER A 121 -1.70 3.32 -8.94
C SER A 121 -0.72 2.44 -8.16
N ILE A 122 -0.86 2.35 -6.83
CA ILE A 122 -0.01 1.47 -6.01
C ILE A 122 -0.14 0.01 -6.43
N MET A 123 -1.36 -0.45 -6.67
CA MET A 123 -1.63 -1.82 -7.10
C MET A 123 -1.01 -2.12 -8.47
N GLU A 124 -1.17 -1.22 -9.44
CA GLU A 124 -0.62 -1.37 -10.80
C GLU A 124 0.91 -1.29 -10.81
N MET A 125 1.49 -0.42 -10.00
CA MET A 125 2.94 -0.30 -9.90
C MET A 125 3.56 -1.48 -9.17
N ALA A 126 2.93 -1.99 -8.10
CA ALA A 126 3.41 -3.19 -7.42
C ALA A 126 3.46 -4.39 -8.38
N ASP A 127 2.39 -4.60 -9.15
CA ASP A 127 2.33 -5.64 -10.20
C ASP A 127 3.33 -5.40 -11.34
N HIS A 128 3.64 -4.14 -11.68
CA HIS A 128 4.64 -3.82 -12.70
C HIS A 128 6.07 -4.14 -12.25
N TYR A 129 6.39 -3.82 -10.99
CA TYR A 129 7.76 -3.89 -10.48
C TYR A 129 8.12 -5.23 -9.83
N ASP A 130 7.15 -6.10 -9.54
CA ASP A 130 7.40 -7.36 -8.84
C ASP A 130 8.37 -8.29 -9.60
N ASP A 131 8.21 -8.44 -10.91
CA ASP A 131 9.04 -9.27 -11.78
C ASP A 131 10.47 -8.71 -11.94
N GLU A 132 10.61 -7.39 -12.00
CA GLU A 132 11.92 -6.76 -12.11
C GLU A 132 12.69 -6.86 -10.80
N ILE A 133 12.05 -6.54 -9.68
CA ILE A 133 12.66 -6.62 -8.35
C ILE A 133 12.96 -8.08 -7.98
N TYR A 134 12.06 -9.02 -8.29
CA TYR A 134 12.28 -10.45 -8.09
C TYR A 134 13.51 -10.94 -8.87
N ARG A 135 13.70 -10.52 -10.12
CA ARG A 135 14.90 -10.89 -10.90
C ARG A 135 16.20 -10.35 -10.30
N LEU A 136 16.16 -9.19 -9.64
CA LEU A 136 17.33 -8.58 -9.00
C LEU A 136 17.63 -9.19 -7.62
N ALA A 137 16.60 -9.56 -6.86
CA ALA A 137 16.71 -9.83 -5.43
C ALA A 137 16.33 -11.26 -5.01
N GLY A 138 15.70 -12.05 -5.89
CA GLY A 138 15.05 -13.30 -5.52
C GLY A 138 13.83 -13.05 -4.62
N GLY A 139 13.60 -13.95 -3.65
CA GLY A 139 12.47 -13.84 -2.72
C GLY A 139 11.18 -14.41 -3.28
N GLN A 140 10.05 -13.87 -2.83
CA GLN A 140 8.71 -14.23 -3.30
C GLN A 140 7.93 -12.97 -3.66
N ARG A 141 7.31 -12.95 -4.84
CA ARG A 141 6.40 -11.86 -5.21
C ARG A 141 5.16 -11.92 -4.32
N ALA A 142 4.51 -10.78 -4.07
CA ALA A 142 3.27 -10.76 -3.29
C ALA A 142 2.19 -11.70 -3.89
N ALA A 143 2.16 -11.74 -5.23
CA ALA A 143 1.50 -12.72 -6.08
C ALA A 143 1.57 -14.17 -5.62
N ASP A 144 2.79 -14.66 -5.44
CA ASP A 144 3.06 -16.08 -5.24
C ASP A 144 2.58 -16.54 -3.85
N ARG A 145 2.42 -15.62 -2.90
CA ARG A 145 2.02 -15.91 -1.50
C ARG A 145 0.51 -15.91 -1.29
N LEU A 146 -0.26 -15.19 -2.09
CA LEU A 146 -1.73 -15.19 -2.02
C LEU A 146 -2.37 -16.44 -2.67
N GLY A 147 -1.56 -17.34 -3.24
CA GLY A 147 -2.04 -18.57 -3.87
C GLY A 147 -2.70 -18.36 -5.24
N VAL A 148 -2.53 -17.18 -5.84
CA VAL A 148 -3.05 -16.88 -7.17
C VAL A 148 -1.97 -17.22 -8.19
N GLN A 149 -2.04 -18.43 -8.76
CA GLN A 149 -1.26 -18.79 -9.94
C GLN A 149 -1.86 -18.09 -11.17
N SER A 150 -1.04 -17.31 -11.87
CA SER A 150 -1.31 -16.76 -13.21
C SER A 150 -1.47 -17.85 -14.27
#